data_AF-A0A9E0QZ64-F1
#
_entry.id   AF-A0A9E0QZ64-F1
#
_cell.length_a   1.000
_cell.length_b   1.000
_cell.length_c   1.000
_cell.angle_alpha   90.00
_cell.angle_beta   90.00
_cell.angle_gamma   90.00
#
_symmetry.space_group_name_H-M   'P 1'
#
loop_
_entity.id
_entity.type
_entity.pdbx_description
1 polymer ?
#
loop_
_entity_poly.entity_id
_entity_poly.type
_entity_poly.pdbx_seq_one_letter_code
_entity_poly.pdbx_strand_id
1 'polypeptide(L)'
;VVNFSKENQIDAFVIKKRAKRGQMAGGAISFKLEALIQLNGVTEVFFVSGQGIAASHKKAPFEMPDGMKKYQETAFMAASLYIRQN
;
A
#
# COMPACT_ATOMS: atom_id res chain seq x y z
N VAL A 1 -10.88 7.65 7.35
CA VAL A 1 -9.95 6.53 7.68
C VAL A 1 -10.40 5.81 8.94
N VAL A 2 -10.62 6.51 10.05
CA VAL A 2 -11.07 5.90 11.32
C VAL A 2 -12.36 5.08 11.18
N ASN A 3 -13.46 5.67 10.69
CA ASN A 3 -14.73 4.96 10.54
C ASN A 3 -14.59 3.77 9.58
N PHE A 4 -13.96 4.00 8.42
CA PHE A 4 -13.68 2.96 7.43
C PHE A 4 -12.93 1.77 8.03
N SER A 5 -11.89 2.02 8.82
CA SER A 5 -11.13 0.96 9.50
C SER A 5 -12.03 0.11 10.41
N LYS A 6 -12.83 0.76 11.25
CA LYS A 6 -13.72 0.07 12.20
C LYS A 6 -14.83 -0.72 11.50
N GLU A 7 -15.49 -0.09 10.51
CA GLU A 7 -16.60 -0.70 9.77
C GLU A 7 -16.17 -1.91 8.94
N ASN A 8 -14.93 -1.90 8.43
CA ASN A 8 -14.40 -2.97 7.59
C ASN A 8 -13.42 -3.89 8.32
N GLN A 9 -13.30 -3.74 9.64
CA GLN A 9 -12.42 -4.56 10.49
C GLN A 9 -10.98 -4.65 9.94
N ILE A 10 -10.40 -3.48 9.61
CA ILE A 10 -9.07 -3.42 9.01
C ILE A 10 -7.99 -3.60 10.09
N ASP A 11 -7.22 -4.68 9.99
CA ASP A 11 -6.10 -4.97 10.89
C ASP A 11 -4.88 -4.08 10.62
N ALA A 12 -4.62 -3.77 9.36
CA ALA A 12 -3.44 -3.00 8.94
C ALA A 12 -3.67 -2.21 7.65
N PHE A 13 -3.10 -1.01 7.57
CA PHE A 13 -2.94 -0.29 6.30
C PHE A 13 -1.52 -0.46 5.76
N VAL A 14 -1.39 -0.76 4.46
CA VAL A 14 -0.08 -0.92 3.82
C VAL A 14 0.08 0.09 2.69
N ILE A 15 1.14 0.90 2.76
CA ILE A 15 1.42 1.97 1.79
C ILE A 15 2.71 1.67 1.03
N LYS A 16 2.64 1.70 -0.31
CA LYS A 16 3.84 1.63 -1.16
C LYS A 16 4.63 2.94 -1.06
N LYS A 17 5.88 2.85 -0.62
CA LYS A 17 6.83 3.99 -0.59
C LYS A 17 7.01 4.58 -1.98
N ARG A 18 6.96 5.91 -2.07
CA ARG A 18 7.27 6.69 -3.28
C ARG A 18 8.70 7.22 -3.22
N ALA A 19 9.28 7.49 -4.39
CA ALA A 19 10.57 8.18 -4.46
C ALA A 19 10.44 9.61 -3.90
N LYS A 20 11.47 10.11 -3.24
CA LYS A 20 11.52 11.49 -2.73
C LYS A 20 11.97 12.50 -3.80
N ARG A 21 12.50 12.02 -4.93
CA ARG A 21 13.08 12.82 -6.02
C ARG A 21 12.82 12.16 -7.38
N GLY A 22 12.86 12.95 -8.46
CA GLY A 22 12.66 12.51 -9.86
C GLY A 22 11.19 12.58 -10.32
N GLN A 23 10.95 12.31 -11.61
CA GLN A 23 9.60 12.37 -12.23
C GLN A 23 8.55 11.50 -11.52
N MET A 24 8.97 10.42 -10.85
CA MET A 24 8.08 9.46 -10.18
C MET A 24 7.88 9.79 -8.68
N ALA A 25 8.35 10.96 -8.23
CA ALA A 25 8.24 11.38 -6.84
C ALA A 25 6.77 11.56 -6.39
N GLY A 26 6.54 11.42 -5.09
CA GLY A 26 5.26 11.80 -4.49
C GLY A 26 5.08 13.32 -4.51
N GLY A 27 3.92 13.79 -4.94
CA GLY A 27 3.57 15.22 -4.86
C GLY A 27 3.02 15.59 -3.48
N ALA A 28 2.86 16.90 -3.22
CA ALA A 28 2.34 17.42 -1.95
C ALA A 28 0.98 16.81 -1.54
N ILE A 29 0.10 16.56 -2.51
CA ILE A 29 -1.22 15.94 -2.26
C ILE A 29 -1.06 14.49 -1.76
N SER A 30 -0.21 13.70 -2.40
CA SER A 30 0.04 12.31 -1.97
C SER A 30 0.64 12.25 -0.57
N PHE A 31 1.54 13.19 -0.23
CA PHE A 31 2.13 13.26 1.09
C PHE A 31 1.10 13.61 2.17
N LYS A 32 0.18 14.53 1.89
CA LYS A 32 -0.94 14.84 2.81
C LYS A 32 -1.87 13.64 3.01
N LEU A 33 -2.17 12.89 1.95
CA LEU A 33 -2.98 11.68 2.04
C LEU A 33 -2.30 10.59 2.87
N GLU A 34 -1.00 10.38 2.67
CA GLU A 34 -0.19 9.45 3.48
C GLU A 34 -0.24 9.86 4.96
N ALA A 35 -0.01 11.14 5.26
CA ALA A 35 -0.07 11.66 6.62
C ALA A 35 -1.45 11.45 7.26
N LEU A 36 -2.55 11.68 6.54
CA LEU A 36 -3.90 11.44 7.04
C LEU A 36 -4.14 9.96 7.38
N ILE A 37 -3.57 9.03 6.60
CA ILE A 37 -3.65 7.60 6.90
C ILE A 37 -2.77 7.28 8.11
N GLN A 38 -1.55 7.78 8.20
CA GLN A 38 -0.66 7.55 9.35
C GLN A 38 -1.25 8.09 10.67
N LEU A 39 -1.92 9.24 10.62
CA LEU A 39 -2.52 9.90 11.79
C LEU A 39 -3.89 9.33 12.18
N ASN A 40 -4.28 8.16 11.65
CA ASN A 40 -5.59 7.58 11.92
C ASN A 40 -5.80 7.17 13.39
N GLY A 41 -4.72 6.84 14.12
CA GLY A 41 -4.75 6.55 15.56
C GLY A 41 -5.52 5.31 15.98
N VAL A 42 -6.01 4.48 15.04
CA VAL A 42 -6.81 3.28 15.33
C VAL A 42 -6.25 1.99 14.72
N THR A 43 -5.47 2.09 13.65
CA THR A 43 -4.91 0.95 12.91
C THR A 43 -3.47 1.24 12.54
N GLU A 44 -2.61 0.24 12.65
CA GLU A 44 -1.20 0.36 12.28
C GLU A 44 -1.02 0.58 10.78
N VAL A 45 0.03 1.33 10.43
CA VAL A 45 0.35 1.68 9.05
C VAL A 45 1.76 1.21 8.72
N PHE A 46 1.87 0.31 7.76
CA PHE A 46 3.12 -0.28 7.29
C PHE A 46 3.51 0.25 5.93
N PHE A 47 4.81 0.17 5.63
CA PHE A 47 5.35 0.64 4.38
C PHE A 47 6.16 -0.42 3.66
N VAL A 48 5.85 -0.63 2.38
CA VAL A 48 6.61 -1.53 1.51
C VAL A 48 7.30 -0.76 0.38
N SER A 49 8.48 -1.23 -0.06
CA SER A 49 9.19 -0.59 -1.15
C SER A 49 8.68 -1.09 -2.51
N GLY A 50 8.65 -0.20 -3.51
CA GLY A 50 8.32 -0.61 -4.88
C GLY A 50 9.30 -1.66 -5.44
N GLN A 51 10.56 -1.58 -5.04
CA GLN A 51 11.59 -2.56 -5.41
C GLN A 51 11.30 -3.94 -4.78
N GLY A 52 10.87 -3.97 -3.50
CA GLY A 52 10.49 -5.20 -2.82
C GLY A 52 9.28 -5.88 -3.47
N ILE A 53 8.29 -5.10 -3.89
CA ILE A 53 7.13 -5.61 -4.65
C ILE A 53 7.62 -6.26 -5.95
N ALA A 54 8.42 -5.55 -6.75
CA ALA A 54 8.91 -6.07 -8.03
C ALA A 54 9.78 -7.34 -7.86
N ALA A 55 10.66 -7.36 -6.86
CA ALA A 55 11.51 -8.51 -6.57
C ALA A 55 10.69 -9.73 -6.11
N SER A 56 9.73 -9.53 -5.21
CA SER A 56 8.83 -10.61 -4.76
C SER A 56 7.99 -11.16 -5.90
N HIS A 57 7.41 -10.27 -6.73
CA HIS A 57 6.59 -10.66 -7.88
C HIS A 57 7.39 -11.47 -8.91
N LYS A 58 8.65 -11.10 -9.18
CA LYS A 58 9.54 -11.84 -10.09
C LYS A 58 9.86 -13.25 -9.56
N LYS A 59 10.03 -13.40 -8.24
CA LYS A 59 10.33 -14.69 -7.61
C LYS A 59 9.10 -15.60 -7.52
N ALA A 60 7.97 -15.01 -7.15
CA ALA A 60 6.67 -15.66 -7.04
C ALA A 60 5.59 -14.64 -7.42
N PRO A 61 4.97 -14.77 -8.61
CA PRO A 61 3.94 -13.83 -9.06
C PRO A 61 2.82 -13.65 -8.03
N PHE A 62 2.24 -12.46 -8.00
CA PHE A 62 1.04 -12.18 -7.22
C PHE A 62 -0.15 -12.59 -8.08
N GLU A 63 -0.99 -13.48 -7.57
CA GLU A 63 -2.22 -13.87 -8.25
C GLU A 63 -3.28 -12.80 -7.98
N MET A 64 -3.62 -12.03 -9.03
CA MET A 64 -4.61 -10.97 -8.93
C MET A 64 -5.98 -11.54 -9.30
N PRO A 65 -7.04 -11.20 -8.53
CA PRO A 65 -8.42 -11.52 -8.91
C PRO A 65 -8.80 -10.92 -10.27
N ASP A 66 -9.61 -11.66 -11.03
CA ASP A 66 -10.20 -11.16 -12.26
C ASP A 66 -11.11 -9.94 -12.01
N GLY A 67 -11.14 -9.01 -12.97
CA GLY A 67 -11.96 -7.80 -12.90
C GLY A 67 -11.40 -6.68 -12.00
N MET A 68 -10.21 -6.85 -11.43
CA MET A 68 -9.53 -5.80 -10.68
C MET A 68 -9.19 -4.60 -11.58
N LYS A 69 -9.46 -3.39 -11.09
CA LYS A 69 -9.13 -2.18 -11.85
C LYS A 69 -7.63 -1.89 -11.72
N LYS A 70 -7.01 -1.39 -12.79
CA LYS A 70 -5.57 -1.11 -12.85
C LYS A 70 -5.02 -0.25 -11.69
N TYR A 71 -5.82 0.69 -11.18
CA TYR A 71 -5.40 1.53 -10.06
C TYR A 71 -5.35 0.79 -8.71
N GLN A 72 -6.00 -0.37 -8.60
CA GLN A 72 -6.03 -1.20 -7.38
C GLN A 72 -4.87 -2.19 -7.32
N GLU A 73 -4.35 -2.63 -8.47
CA GLU A 73 -3.30 -3.66 -8.57
C GLU A 73 -2.09 -3.34 -7.68
N THR A 74 -1.62 -2.10 -7.70
CA THR A 74 -0.45 -1.70 -6.88
C THR A 74 -0.74 -1.78 -5.39
N ALA A 75 -1.96 -1.47 -4.96
CA ALA A 75 -2.36 -1.58 -3.56
C ALA A 75 -2.49 -3.05 -3.15
N PHE A 76 -3.06 -3.89 -4.01
CA PHE A 76 -3.17 -5.33 -3.80
C PHE A 76 -1.79 -5.98 -3.64
N MET A 77 -0.84 -5.67 -4.53
CA MET A 77 0.53 -6.18 -4.44
C MET A 77 1.25 -5.69 -3.18
N ALA A 78 0.98 -4.46 -2.72
CA ALA A 78 1.56 -3.94 -1.49
C ALA A 78 1.08 -4.72 -0.27
N ALA A 79 -0.22 -4.94 -0.15
CA ALA A 79 -0.81 -5.76 0.92
C ALA A 79 -0.34 -7.22 0.84
N SER A 80 -0.32 -7.81 -0.36
CA SER A 80 0.14 -9.18 -0.58
C SER A 80 1.61 -9.36 -0.19
N LEU A 81 2.47 -8.37 -0.46
CA LEU A 81 3.86 -8.41 -0.03
C LEU A 81 3.98 -8.37 1.50
N TYR A 82 3.22 -7.51 2.16
CA TYR A 82 3.20 -7.45 3.63
C TYR A 82 2.77 -8.79 4.23
N ILE A 83 1.71 -9.40 3.71
CA ILE A 83 1.23 -10.73 4.15
C ILE A 83 2.29 -11.82 3.93
N ARG A 84 3.09 -11.75 2.87
CA ARG A 84 4.17 -12.74 2.64
C ARG A 84 5.35 -12.62 3.60
N GLN A 85 5.50 -11.47 4.26
CA GLN A 85 6.65 -11.18 5.13
C GLN A 85 6.36 -11.41 6.61
N ASN A 86 5.09 -11.62 6.98
CA ASN A 86 4.61 -11.83 8.35
C ASN A 86 3.85 -13.16 8.43
#